data_AF-A0A0D7CJY0-F1
#
_entry.id   AF-A0A0D7CJY0-F1
#
_cell.length_a   1.000
_cell.length_b   1.000
_cell.length_c   1.000
_cell.angle_alpha   90.00
_cell.angle_beta   90.00
_cell.angle_gamma   90.00
#
_symmetry.space_group_name_H-M   'P 1'
#
loop_
_entity.id
_entity.type
_entity.pdbx_description
1 polymer ?
#
loop_
_entity_poly.entity_id
_entity_poly.type
_entity_poly.pdbx_seq_one_letter_code
_entity_poly.pdbx_strand_id
1 'polypeptide(L)'
;MKGGVGKLRERPQGRHYKQGERWPALERPTWRPDIRAAVISKARVNMHRKLANMAKMTGLFPLAVLSDCVVYPSPGPSPLDFLPYAASGKPQPGGFRLGPTPGLAKLEGVQEMAWAVDLMEKGFNPARHIKGGDAVMDEGE
;
A
#
# COMPACT_ATOMS: atom_id res chain seq x y z
N MET A 1 4.79 -12.11 14.47
CA MET A 1 4.16 -13.06 13.51
C MET A 1 3.25 -12.29 12.54
N LYS A 2 3.51 -12.31 11.22
CA LYS A 2 2.66 -11.66 10.20
C LYS A 2 1.40 -12.49 9.95
N GLY A 3 0.42 -12.40 10.86
CA GLY A 3 -0.80 -13.20 10.92
C GLY A 3 -1.99 -12.70 10.11
N GLY A 4 -1.80 -11.73 9.22
CA GLY A 4 -2.90 -11.06 8.51
C GLY A 4 -3.45 -11.83 7.30
N VAL A 5 -4.00 -11.08 6.34
CA VAL A 5 -4.64 -11.56 5.09
C VAL A 5 -3.80 -12.60 4.31
N GLY A 6 -2.47 -12.58 4.45
CA GLY A 6 -1.58 -13.59 3.86
C GLY A 6 -1.86 -15.03 4.32
N LYS A 7 -2.25 -15.23 5.59
CA LYS A 7 -2.48 -16.56 6.16
C LYS A 7 -3.71 -17.28 5.59
N LEU A 8 -4.68 -16.51 5.08
CA LEU A 8 -5.88 -17.04 4.43
C LEU A 8 -5.57 -17.82 3.14
N ARG A 9 -4.41 -17.61 2.53
CA ARG A 9 -3.88 -18.42 1.42
C ARG A 9 -2.38 -18.61 1.63
N GLU A 10 -2.03 -19.15 2.79
CA GLU A 10 -0.65 -19.53 3.03
C GLU A 10 -0.23 -20.59 2.02
N ARG A 11 0.89 -20.33 1.36
CA ARG A 11 1.56 -21.22 0.40
C ARG A 11 2.36 -22.29 1.16
N PRO A 12 2.84 -23.35 0.49
CA PRO A 12 3.81 -24.24 1.10
C PRO A 12 5.06 -23.42 1.40
N GLN A 13 5.37 -23.26 2.68
CA GLN A 13 6.51 -22.50 3.15
C GLN A 13 6.90 -23.00 4.54
N GLY A 14 8.16 -22.79 4.92
CA GLY A 14 8.71 -23.19 6.21
C GLY A 14 9.77 -24.29 6.09
N ARG A 15 10.75 -24.23 6.99
CA ARG A 15 11.96 -25.07 7.01
C ARG A 15 11.67 -26.59 7.08
N HIS A 16 10.47 -26.98 7.49
CA HIS A 16 10.03 -28.37 7.67
C HIS A 16 9.14 -28.90 6.54
N TYR A 17 8.74 -28.07 5.57
CA TYR A 17 7.95 -28.53 4.43
C TYR A 17 8.85 -29.28 3.44
N LYS A 18 8.50 -30.52 3.08
CA LYS A 18 9.15 -31.25 1.97
C LYS A 18 8.27 -31.24 0.73
N GLN A 19 8.90 -31.05 -0.44
CA GLN A 19 8.20 -31.13 -1.71
C GLN A 19 7.51 -32.49 -1.87
N GLY A 20 6.24 -32.48 -2.23
CA GLY A 20 5.40 -33.69 -2.32
C GLY A 20 4.53 -33.95 -1.09
N GLU A 21 4.83 -33.36 0.06
CA GLU A 21 3.95 -33.43 1.23
C GLU A 21 2.76 -32.48 1.08
N ARG A 22 1.65 -32.83 1.75
CA ARG A 22 0.46 -31.96 1.84
C ARG A 22 0.82 -30.72 2.66
N TRP A 23 0.30 -29.56 2.26
CA TRP A 23 0.62 -28.31 2.94
C TRP A 23 -0.11 -28.26 4.29
N PRO A 24 0.58 -28.05 5.42
CA PRO A 24 -0.07 -27.97 6.74
C PRO A 24 -1.16 -26.89 6.78
N ALA A 25 -1.00 -25.84 5.98
CA ALA A 25 -1.96 -24.76 5.88
C ALA A 25 -3.36 -25.19 5.40
N LEU A 26 -3.46 -26.22 4.54
CA LEU A 26 -4.72 -26.68 3.94
C LEU A 26 -5.66 -27.34 4.95
N GLU A 27 -5.15 -27.76 6.11
CA GLU A 27 -5.93 -28.40 7.17
C GLU A 27 -6.56 -27.37 8.12
N ARG A 28 -6.12 -26.12 8.07
CA ARG A 28 -6.64 -25.08 8.94
C ARG A 28 -8.01 -24.62 8.43
N PRO A 29 -9.05 -24.55 9.29
CA PRO A 29 -10.34 -23.98 8.91
C PRO A 29 -10.26 -22.52 8.42
N THR A 30 -9.20 -21.80 8.79
CA THR A 30 -8.92 -20.42 8.39
C THR A 30 -8.20 -20.29 7.04
N TRP A 31 -7.85 -21.40 6.38
CA TRP A 31 -7.35 -21.36 5.00
C TRP A 31 -8.51 -21.11 4.04
N ARG A 32 -8.76 -19.83 3.77
CA ARG A 32 -9.88 -19.32 2.98
C ARG A 32 -9.37 -18.44 1.82
N PRO A 33 -8.85 -19.05 0.74
CA PRO A 33 -8.29 -18.31 -0.39
C PRO A 33 -9.35 -17.45 -1.10
N ASP A 34 -10.61 -17.86 -1.04
CA ASP A 34 -11.79 -17.15 -1.51
C ASP A 34 -12.01 -15.85 -0.75
N ILE A 35 -11.99 -15.88 0.59
CA ILE A 35 -12.10 -14.68 1.43
C ILE A 35 -10.91 -13.75 1.15
N ARG A 36 -9.70 -14.30 1.04
CA ARG A 36 -8.52 -13.51 0.68
C ARG A 36 -8.71 -12.77 -0.65
N ALA A 37 -9.21 -13.47 -1.67
CA ALA A 37 -9.45 -12.89 -2.98
C ALA A 37 -10.51 -11.78 -2.90
N ALA A 38 -11.61 -12.00 -2.16
CA ALA A 38 -12.66 -11.01 -1.96
C ALA A 38 -12.14 -9.74 -1.26
N VAL A 39 -11.35 -9.88 -0.19
CA VAL A 39 -10.74 -8.77 0.56
C VAL A 39 -9.81 -7.96 -0.35
N ILE A 40 -8.91 -8.63 -1.07
CA ILE A 40 -7.97 -7.96 -1.99
C ILE A 40 -8.70 -7.26 -3.13
N SER A 41 -9.72 -7.91 -3.71
CA SER A 41 -10.54 -7.33 -4.76
C SER A 41 -11.22 -6.04 -4.26
N LYS A 42 -11.86 -6.10 -3.08
CA LYS A 42 -12.52 -4.93 -2.48
C LYS A 42 -11.52 -3.81 -2.17
N ALA A 43 -10.35 -4.13 -1.63
CA ALA A 43 -9.31 -3.16 -1.34
C ALA A 43 -8.83 -2.44 -2.62
N ARG A 44 -8.56 -3.21 -3.69
CA ARG A 44 -8.10 -2.66 -4.98
C ARG A 44 -9.15 -1.78 -5.65
N VAL A 45 -10.41 -2.22 -5.71
CA VAL A 45 -11.51 -1.43 -6.26
C VAL A 45 -11.69 -0.13 -5.47
N ASN A 46 -11.63 -0.21 -4.13
CA ASN A 46 -11.72 0.98 -3.29
C ASN A 46 -10.55 1.94 -3.53
N MET A 47 -9.32 1.43 -3.67
CA MET A 47 -8.14 2.26 -3.97
C MET A 47 -8.31 2.96 -5.32
N HIS A 48 -8.67 2.24 -6.38
CA HIS A 48 -8.87 2.84 -7.72
C HIS A 48 -10.00 3.88 -7.74
N ARG A 49 -11.09 3.64 -7.02
CA ARG A 49 -12.16 4.64 -6.85
C ARG A 49 -11.64 5.92 -6.18
N LYS A 50 -10.81 5.81 -5.13
CA LYS A 50 -10.19 6.97 -4.48
C LYS A 50 -9.24 7.69 -5.44
N LEU A 51 -8.41 6.98 -6.19
CA LEU A 51 -7.51 7.57 -7.20
C LEU A 51 -8.28 8.35 -8.26
N ALA A 52 -9.36 7.78 -8.80
CA ALA A 52 -10.21 8.47 -9.77
C ALA A 52 -10.87 9.72 -9.18
N ASN A 53 -11.31 9.68 -7.92
CA ASN A 53 -11.85 10.85 -7.24
C ASN A 53 -10.80 11.92 -6.99
N MET A 54 -9.58 11.54 -6.56
CA MET A 54 -8.48 12.48 -6.39
C MET A 54 -8.17 13.22 -7.69
N ALA A 55 -8.03 12.49 -8.80
CA ALA A 55 -7.80 13.09 -10.12
C ALA A 55 -8.90 14.10 -10.49
N LYS A 56 -10.17 13.79 -10.23
CA LYS A 56 -11.29 14.71 -10.47
C LYS A 56 -11.28 15.94 -9.55
N MET A 57 -10.84 15.78 -8.31
CA MET A 57 -10.86 16.85 -7.29
C MET A 57 -9.65 17.78 -7.38
N THR A 58 -8.48 17.26 -7.77
CA THR A 58 -7.20 18.00 -7.71
C THR A 58 -6.50 18.14 -9.06
N GLY A 59 -6.91 17.38 -10.08
CA GLY A 59 -6.21 17.30 -11.37
C GLY A 59 -4.87 16.53 -11.31
N LEU A 60 -4.45 16.06 -10.13
CA LEU A 60 -3.21 15.34 -9.93
C LEU A 60 -3.41 13.84 -10.13
N PHE A 61 -2.40 13.14 -10.64
CA PHE A 61 -2.41 11.70 -10.90
C PHE A 61 -1.28 10.99 -10.12
N PRO A 62 -1.45 9.70 -9.78
CA PRO A 62 -0.41 8.95 -9.08
C PRO A 62 0.84 8.78 -9.96
N LEU A 63 2.03 8.87 -9.37
CA LEU A 63 3.31 8.58 -10.03
C LEU A 63 3.57 7.07 -10.12
N ALA A 64 3.10 6.32 -9.12
CA ALA A 64 3.25 4.87 -9.08
C ALA A 64 2.08 4.24 -8.30
N VAL A 65 1.64 3.06 -8.75
CA VAL A 65 0.60 2.26 -8.07
C VAL A 65 1.09 0.82 -7.98
N LEU A 66 1.07 0.24 -6.77
CA LEU A 66 1.48 -1.15 -6.54
C LEU A 66 0.57 -1.80 -5.50
N SER A 67 -0.29 -2.73 -5.93
CA SER A 67 -1.22 -3.54 -5.10
C SER A 67 -2.04 -2.80 -4.04
N ASP A 68 -1.42 -2.35 -2.95
CA ASP A 68 -1.97 -1.66 -1.79
C ASP A 68 -1.25 -0.33 -1.44
N CYS A 69 -0.28 0.08 -2.24
CA CYS A 69 0.47 1.33 -2.12
C CYS A 69 0.31 2.21 -3.36
N VAL A 70 0.40 3.52 -3.15
CA VAL A 70 0.42 4.53 -4.20
C VAL A 70 1.42 5.63 -3.82
N VAL A 71 2.16 6.12 -4.81
CA VAL A 71 2.96 7.34 -4.71
C VAL A 71 2.21 8.44 -5.47
N TYR A 72 2.02 9.57 -4.82
CA TYR A 72 1.25 10.70 -5.35
C TYR A 72 2.05 11.99 -5.20
N PRO A 73 2.00 12.92 -6.18
CA PRO A 73 2.54 14.25 -5.97
C PRO A 73 1.74 14.99 -4.89
N SER A 74 2.43 15.82 -4.12
CA SER A 74 1.87 16.69 -3.09
C SER A 74 2.41 18.10 -3.32
N PRO A 75 1.59 19.16 -3.14
CA PRO A 75 2.06 20.54 -3.27
C PRO A 75 2.96 20.98 -2.12
N GLY A 76 3.08 20.18 -1.05
CA GLY A 76 3.94 20.46 0.08
C GLY A 76 4.41 19.20 0.82
N PRO A 77 5.33 19.37 1.78
CA PRO A 77 6.00 18.28 2.48
C PRO A 77 5.13 17.64 3.57
N SER A 78 3.99 18.25 3.93
CA SER A 78 3.06 17.64 4.87
C SER A 78 2.19 16.62 4.15
N PRO A 79 1.93 15.44 4.75
CA PRO A 79 0.95 14.51 4.21
C PRO A 79 -0.47 15.11 4.18
N LEU A 80 -0.74 16.19 4.94
CA LEU A 80 -2.01 16.92 4.88
C LEU A 80 -2.16 17.71 3.58
N ASP A 81 -1.06 18.19 3.00
CA ASP A 81 -1.05 18.99 1.76
C ASP A 81 -1.54 18.16 0.55
N PHE A 82 -1.49 16.83 0.67
CA PHE A 82 -2.04 15.90 -0.31
C PHE A 82 -3.58 15.86 -0.33
N LEU A 83 -4.24 16.15 0.80
CA LEU A 83 -5.68 15.97 0.90
C LEU A 83 -6.44 17.14 0.25
N PRO A 84 -7.43 16.89 -0.62
CA PRO A 84 -8.31 17.95 -1.09
C PRO A 84 -9.21 18.40 0.05
N TYR A 85 -9.24 19.70 0.34
CA TYR A 85 -10.11 20.28 1.35
C TYR A 85 -11.33 20.96 0.72
N ALA A 86 -12.49 20.84 1.37
CA ALA A 86 -13.68 21.60 1.03
C ALA A 86 -13.57 23.04 1.57
N ALA A 87 -14.44 23.93 1.09
CA ALA A 87 -14.53 25.31 1.60
C ALA A 87 -14.79 25.38 3.12
N SER A 88 -15.34 24.32 3.72
CA SER A 88 -15.52 24.18 5.16
C SER A 88 -14.25 23.82 5.95
N GLY A 89 -13.10 23.68 5.28
CA GLY A 89 -11.83 23.29 5.89
C GLY A 89 -11.72 21.81 6.27
N LYS A 90 -12.66 20.97 5.82
CA LYS A 90 -12.63 19.51 6.03
C LYS A 90 -12.16 18.77 4.78
N PRO A 91 -11.44 17.63 4.90
CA PRO A 91 -11.10 16.82 3.74
C PRO A 91 -12.34 16.39 2.96
N GLN A 92 -12.28 16.49 1.63
CA GLN A 92 -13.37 16.15 0.73
C GLN A 92 -13.74 14.66 0.84
N PRO A 93 -15.03 14.31 1.02
CA PRO A 93 -15.47 12.94 1.00
C PRO A 93 -15.16 12.23 -0.32
N GLY A 94 -14.84 10.94 -0.25
CA GLY A 94 -14.59 10.12 -1.44
C GLY A 94 -13.11 10.07 -1.88
N GLY A 95 -12.26 10.97 -1.37
CA GLY A 95 -10.81 10.90 -1.49
C GLY A 95 -10.16 9.97 -0.44
N PHE A 96 -8.85 10.15 -0.25
CA PHE A 96 -8.13 9.47 0.82
C PHE A 96 -8.44 10.07 2.19
N ARG A 97 -8.32 9.24 3.22
CA ARG A 97 -8.31 9.64 4.63
C ARG A 97 -7.06 9.04 5.25
N LEU A 98 -6.29 9.85 5.96
CA LEU A 98 -5.02 9.41 6.51
C LEU A 98 -5.20 8.73 7.87
N GLY A 99 -4.44 7.66 8.12
CA GLY A 99 -4.40 6.96 9.39
C GLY A 99 -3.98 5.49 9.26
N PRO A 100 -3.63 4.84 10.39
CA PRO A 100 -3.10 3.47 10.38
C PRO A 100 -4.18 2.38 10.33
N THR A 101 -5.46 2.75 10.54
CA THR A 101 -6.58 1.81 10.65
C THR A 101 -7.06 1.32 9.28
N PRO A 102 -7.58 0.08 9.14
CA PRO A 102 -8.12 -0.41 7.88
C PRO A 102 -9.11 0.56 7.21
N GLY A 103 -8.94 0.77 5.91
CA GLY A 103 -9.76 1.68 5.12
C GLY A 103 -9.20 3.12 5.03
N LEU A 104 -8.27 3.48 5.92
CA LEU A 104 -7.47 4.71 5.85
C LEU A 104 -6.14 4.42 5.13
N ALA A 105 -5.49 5.48 4.67
CA ALA A 105 -4.18 5.44 4.05
C ALA A 105 -3.12 5.81 5.08
N LYS A 106 -2.25 4.84 5.39
CA LYS A 106 -1.08 5.08 6.21
C LYS A 106 -0.05 5.83 5.37
N LEU A 107 0.55 6.86 5.95
CA LEU A 107 1.71 7.50 5.35
C LEU A 107 2.93 6.57 5.49
N GLU A 108 3.59 6.29 4.37
CA GLU A 108 4.87 5.58 4.38
C GLU A 108 6.06 6.54 4.33
N GLY A 109 5.95 7.70 3.66
CA GLY A 109 6.99 8.73 3.62
C GLY A 109 6.59 9.89 2.71
N VAL A 110 7.27 11.02 2.87
CA VAL A 110 7.20 12.19 1.97
C VAL A 110 8.63 12.57 1.61
N GLN A 111 8.87 12.83 0.33
CA GLN A 111 10.19 13.19 -0.19
C GLN A 111 10.03 14.27 -1.26
N GLU A 112 11.09 15.05 -1.46
CA GLU A 112 11.16 16.05 -2.52
C GLU A 112 11.09 15.41 -3.92
N MET A 113 10.52 16.13 -4.89
CA MET A 113 10.45 15.63 -6.26
C MET A 113 11.84 15.43 -6.87
N ALA A 114 12.79 16.32 -6.57
CA ALA A 114 14.17 16.20 -7.03
C ALA A 114 14.82 14.88 -6.58
N TRP A 115 14.60 14.47 -5.33
CA TRP A 115 15.04 13.17 -4.82
C TRP A 115 14.44 12.00 -5.61
N ALA A 116 13.16 12.09 -5.99
CA ALA A 116 12.49 11.05 -6.75
C ALA A 116 13.06 10.96 -8.18
N VAL A 117 13.31 12.11 -8.82
CA VAL A 117 13.96 12.19 -10.14
C VAL A 117 15.34 11.54 -10.11
N ASP A 118 16.19 11.91 -9.15
CA ASP A 118 17.55 11.34 -9.00
C ASP A 118 17.53 9.80 -8.89
N LEU A 119 16.56 9.23 -8.17
CA LEU A 119 16.39 7.78 -8.08
C LEU A 119 15.93 7.17 -9.40
N MET A 120 14.99 7.82 -10.09
CA MET A 120 14.47 7.36 -11.37
C MET A 120 15.54 7.39 -12.47
N GLU A 121 16.39 8.41 -12.49
CA GLU A 121 17.52 8.51 -13.43
C GLU A 121 18.55 7.39 -13.22
N LYS A 122 18.71 6.93 -11.97
CA LYS A 122 19.54 5.75 -11.62
C LYS A 122 18.82 4.42 -11.87
N GLY A 123 17.59 4.43 -12.37
CA GLY A 123 16.77 3.23 -12.63
C GLY A 123 16.15 2.60 -11.38
N PHE A 124 16.17 3.28 -10.24
CA PHE A 124 15.53 2.81 -9.00
C PHE A 124 14.06 3.23 -8.93
N ASN A 125 13.25 2.45 -8.21
CA ASN A 125 11.85 2.77 -7.95
C ASN A 125 11.74 3.61 -6.65
N PRO A 126 11.34 4.90 -6.71
CA PRO A 126 11.24 5.76 -5.52
C PRO A 126 10.33 5.17 -4.43
N ALA A 127 9.27 4.45 -4.80
CA ALA A 127 8.35 3.85 -3.84
C ALA A 127 9.04 2.88 -2.86
N ARG A 128 10.18 2.29 -3.24
CA ARG A 128 10.96 1.40 -2.35
C ARG A 128 11.79 2.16 -1.31
N HIS A 129 12.10 3.42 -1.56
CA HIS A 129 13.04 4.21 -0.75
C HIS A 129 12.36 5.40 -0.03
N ILE A 130 11.08 5.66 -0.32
CA ILE A 130 10.35 6.87 0.10
C ILE A 130 10.28 7.07 1.62
N LYS A 131 10.36 5.98 2.39
CA LYS A 131 10.31 6.01 3.85
C LYS A 131 11.52 6.69 4.49
N GLY A 132 12.62 6.87 3.74
CA GLY A 132 13.87 7.46 4.24
C GLY A 132 14.67 6.50 5.13
N GLY A 133 15.97 6.79 5.26
CA GLY A 133 16.97 5.86 5.77
C GLY A 133 17.13 4.68 4.80
N ASP A 134 18.34 4.14 4.63
CA ASP A 134 18.44 2.85 3.96
C ASP A 134 17.45 1.91 4.64
N ALA A 135 16.51 1.36 3.85
CA ALA A 135 15.60 0.35 4.33
C ALA A 135 16.43 -0.92 4.56
N VAL A 136 17.26 -0.90 5.60
CA VAL A 136 17.76 -2.09 6.24
C VAL A 136 16.49 -2.74 6.77
N MET A 137 16.00 -3.70 5.99
CA MET A 137 15.41 -4.86 6.64
C MET A 137 16.53 -5.36 7.55
N ASP A 138 16.47 -4.99 8.83
CA ASP A 138 17.19 -5.74 9.84
C ASP A 138 16.77 -7.19 9.61
N GLU A 139 17.73 -8.00 9.15
CA GLU A 139 17.51 -9.37 8.78
C GLU A 139 17.02 -10.16 9.99
N GLY A 140 15.94 -10.90 9.81
CA GLY A 140 15.41 -11.86 10.79
C GLY A 140 13.89 -11.77 10.87
N GLU A 141 13.10 -12.72 10.35
CA GLU A 141 13.18 -14.16 10.63
C GLU A 141 13.58 -14.49 12.07
#